data_AF-A0A1W1UVF7-F1
#
_entry.id   AF-A0A1W1UVF7-F1
#
_cell.length_a   1.000
_cell.length_b   1.000
_cell.length_c   1.000
_cell.angle_alpha   90.00
_cell.angle_beta   90.00
_cell.angle_gamma   90.00
#
_symmetry.space_group_name_H-M   'P 1'
#
loop_
_entity.id
_entity.type
_entity.pdbx_description
1 polymer ?
#
loop_
_entity_poly.entity_id
_entity_poly.type
_entity_poly.pdbx_seq_one_letter_code
_entity_poly.pdbx_strand_id
1 'polypeptide(L)'
;MKKQLIHILALLLLSATTFSCEKEYDDKTLGPLEDSIADIPVTVPNQEFFERFPIVTAKEPRAATATAPAETGAFTIILEIPADKGKIREISKITTGTAGLANMAGADALAYNYNATSRTIVPILGNGTNQITFSSNLNTYNAYRTRVGAGTAGQPGLVAPNSSFTAQNPNQLPFYFLLTLEDGKQIIPTAVRVRVVQ
;
A
#
# COMPACT_ATOMS: atom_id res chain seq x y z
N MET A 1 -3.44 -54.41 22.14
CA MET A 1 -2.95 -53.98 20.80
C MET A 1 -3.90 -53.03 20.06
N LYS A 2 -5.23 -53.24 20.07
CA LYS A 2 -6.21 -52.36 19.38
C LYS A 2 -6.13 -50.87 19.75
N LYS A 3 -5.83 -50.54 21.02
CA LYS A 3 -5.72 -49.15 21.47
C LYS A 3 -4.51 -48.43 20.86
N GLN A 4 -3.38 -49.10 20.65
CA GLN A 4 -2.19 -48.46 20.09
C GLN A 4 -2.32 -48.22 18.58
N LEU A 5 -3.07 -49.08 17.87
CA LEU A 5 -3.38 -48.89 16.45
C LEU A 5 -4.13 -47.57 16.20
N ILE A 6 -5.09 -47.22 17.08
CA ILE A 6 -5.88 -45.99 16.95
C ILE A 6 -5.01 -44.74 17.15
N HIS A 7 -4.05 -44.77 18.09
CA HIS A 7 -3.16 -43.64 18.33
C HIS A 7 -2.18 -43.43 17.17
N ILE A 8 -1.68 -44.52 16.57
CA ILE A 8 -0.82 -44.45 15.39
C ILE A 8 -1.59 -43.92 14.19
N LEU A 9 -2.84 -44.36 13.98
CA LEU A 9 -3.68 -43.90 12.88
C LEU A 9 -4.04 -42.41 13.03
N ALA A 10 -4.31 -41.95 14.26
CA ALA A 10 -4.59 -40.54 14.54
C ALA A 10 -3.37 -39.65 14.30
N LEU A 11 -2.17 -40.12 14.66
CA LEU A 11 -0.92 -39.38 14.42
C LEU A 11 -0.56 -39.30 12.92
N LEU A 12 -0.88 -40.35 12.15
CA LEU A 12 -0.73 -40.37 10.70
C LEU A 12 -1.73 -39.43 9.99
N LEU A 13 -2.98 -39.36 10.47
CA LEU A 13 -3.95 -38.40 9.94
C LEU A 13 -3.57 -36.95 10.26
N LEU A 14 -2.97 -36.67 11.42
CA LEU A 14 -2.58 -35.32 11.81
C LEU A 14 -1.34 -34.80 11.06
N SER A 15 -0.48 -35.68 10.57
CA SER A 15 0.70 -35.30 9.76
C SER A 15 0.35 -35.07 8.29
N ALA A 16 -0.67 -35.75 7.77
CA ALA A 16 -1.15 -35.56 6.39
C ALA A 16 -1.90 -34.22 6.16
N THR A 17 -2.25 -33.47 7.20
CA THR A 17 -2.84 -32.12 7.08
C THR A 17 -1.80 -31.00 7.20
N THR A 18 -0.52 -31.34 7.39
CA THR A 18 0.59 -30.38 7.36
C THR A 18 1.17 -30.18 5.96
N PHE A 19 0.32 -30.25 4.92
CA PHE A 19 0.61 -29.57 3.67
C PHE A 19 0.69 -28.07 3.99
N SER A 20 1.91 -27.66 4.34
CA SER A 20 2.34 -26.28 4.22
C SER A 20 1.78 -25.80 2.89
N CYS A 21 0.94 -24.76 2.91
CA CYS A 21 0.88 -23.88 1.76
C CYS A 21 2.34 -23.45 1.56
N GLU A 22 3.08 -24.15 0.69
CA GLU A 22 4.27 -23.57 0.12
C GLU A 22 3.77 -22.25 -0.45
N LYS A 23 4.14 -21.16 0.21
CA LYS A 23 4.14 -19.90 -0.47
C LYS A 23 5.06 -20.13 -1.64
N GLU A 24 4.48 -20.17 -2.83
CA GLU A 24 5.16 -20.14 -4.10
C GLU A 24 5.88 -18.78 -4.17
N TYR A 25 7.01 -18.69 -3.47
CA TYR A 25 7.94 -17.57 -3.55
C TYR A 25 8.81 -17.67 -4.80
N ASP A 26 8.81 -18.86 -5.43
CA ASP A 26 9.55 -19.19 -6.62
C ASP A 26 8.56 -19.42 -7.77
N ASP A 27 7.99 -18.34 -8.30
CA ASP A 27 7.59 -18.39 -9.71
C ASP A 27 8.89 -18.53 -10.52
N LYS A 28 9.30 -19.78 -10.79
CA LYS A 28 10.50 -20.13 -11.55
C LYS A 28 10.34 -19.87 -13.06
N THR A 29 9.30 -19.16 -13.48
CA THR A 29 9.11 -18.80 -14.89
C THR A 29 10.07 -17.71 -15.35
N LEU A 30 10.67 -16.94 -14.43
CA LEU A 30 11.65 -15.93 -14.74
C LEU A 30 13.06 -16.51 -14.66
N GLY A 31 13.79 -16.45 -15.78
CA GLY A 31 15.22 -16.75 -15.80
C GLY A 31 16.02 -15.83 -14.88
N PRO A 32 17.25 -16.22 -14.47
CA PRO A 32 18.07 -15.46 -13.52
C PRO A 32 18.48 -14.04 -14.01
N LEU A 33 18.20 -13.72 -15.27
CA LEU A 33 18.45 -12.43 -15.91
C LEU A 33 17.17 -11.83 -16.53
N GLU A 34 16.02 -12.50 -16.39
CA GLU A 34 14.77 -11.97 -16.91
C GLU A 34 14.21 -10.96 -15.92
N ASP A 35 13.88 -9.78 -16.45
CA ASP A 35 13.31 -8.72 -15.65
C ASP A 35 11.84 -9.05 -15.36
N SER A 36 11.46 -8.98 -14.09
CA SER A 36 10.07 -9.19 -13.67
C SER A 36 9.27 -7.92 -14.00
N ILE A 37 8.91 -7.76 -15.27
CA ILE A 37 8.03 -6.67 -15.70
C ILE A 37 6.60 -7.09 -15.37
N ALA A 38 5.87 -6.23 -14.66
CA ALA A 38 4.45 -6.45 -14.43
C ALA A 38 3.70 -6.52 -15.77
N ASP A 39 2.84 -7.54 -15.94
CA ASP A 39 2.04 -7.75 -17.16
C ASP A 39 1.21 -6.51 -17.57
N ILE A 40 0.77 -5.75 -16.55
CA ILE A 40 0.12 -4.45 -16.73
C ILE A 40 0.92 -3.41 -15.94
N PRO A 41 1.77 -2.60 -16.61
CA PRO A 41 2.52 -1.56 -15.92
C PRO A 41 1.57 -0.47 -15.43
N VAL A 42 1.86 0.09 -14.26
CA VAL A 42 1.14 1.24 -13.70
C VAL A 42 2.12 2.39 -13.59
N THR A 43 1.71 3.56 -14.08
CA THR A 43 2.51 4.79 -14.04
C THR A 43 1.86 5.84 -13.12
N VAL A 44 2.64 6.84 -12.74
CA VAL A 44 2.19 7.99 -11.94
C VAL A 44 2.40 9.26 -12.76
N PRO A 45 1.44 9.67 -13.60
CA PRO A 45 1.65 10.78 -14.54
C PRO A 45 1.86 12.12 -13.86
N ASN A 46 1.43 12.28 -12.59
CA ASN A 46 1.62 13.50 -11.81
C ASN A 46 2.85 13.46 -10.90
N GLN A 47 3.79 12.53 -11.11
CA GLN A 47 5.04 12.54 -10.35
C GLN A 47 5.86 13.80 -10.65
N GLU A 48 6.45 14.39 -9.61
CA GLU A 48 7.34 15.54 -9.72
C GLU A 48 8.81 15.12 -9.79
N PHE A 49 9.13 14.00 -9.13
CA PHE A 49 10.47 13.42 -9.16
C PHE A 49 10.38 11.91 -9.41
N PHE A 50 11.44 11.38 -10.01
CA PHE A 50 11.64 9.94 -10.12
C PHE A 50 13.07 9.63 -9.67
N GLU A 51 13.17 8.90 -8.56
CA GLU A 51 14.45 8.39 -8.05
C GLU A 51 14.46 6.88 -8.23
N ARG A 52 14.10 6.13 -7.17
CA ARG A 52 13.78 4.70 -7.24
C ARG A 52 12.27 4.45 -7.38
N PHE A 53 11.47 5.43 -6.99
CA PHE A 53 10.02 5.37 -6.96
C PHE A 53 9.46 6.70 -7.49
N PRO A 54 8.24 6.69 -8.07
CA PRO A 54 7.51 7.93 -8.36
C PRO A 54 7.29 8.73 -7.08
N ILE A 55 7.57 10.04 -7.12
CA ILE A 55 7.44 10.93 -5.98
C ILE A 55 6.50 12.09 -6.33
N VAL A 56 5.48 12.30 -5.51
CA VAL A 56 4.64 13.51 -5.49
C VAL A 56 4.98 14.33 -4.24
N THR A 57 4.71 15.64 -4.24
CA THR A 57 4.95 16.46 -3.05
C THR A 57 3.68 16.78 -2.27
N ALA A 58 3.87 17.04 -0.98
CA ALA A 58 2.88 17.59 -0.07
C ALA A 58 3.55 18.67 0.77
N LYS A 59 2.96 19.85 0.87
CA LYS A 59 3.43 20.88 1.80
C LYS A 59 3.22 20.44 3.24
N GLU A 60 4.11 20.80 4.15
CA GLU A 60 3.95 20.50 5.57
C GLU A 60 2.69 21.21 6.12
N PRO A 61 1.89 20.54 6.99
CA PRO A 61 0.75 21.19 7.59
C PRO A 61 1.17 22.38 8.44
N ARG A 62 0.55 23.54 8.19
CA ARG A 62 0.83 24.78 8.91
C ARG A 62 -0.46 25.54 9.16
N ALA A 63 -0.59 26.11 10.35
CA ALA A 63 -1.70 27.00 10.66
C ALA A 63 -1.69 28.25 9.77
N ALA A 64 -2.86 28.85 9.57
CA ALA A 64 -2.95 30.13 8.89
C ALA A 64 -2.14 31.20 9.64
N THR A 65 -1.54 32.09 8.89
CA THR A 65 -0.81 33.27 9.38
C THR A 65 -1.41 34.52 8.77
N ALA A 66 -1.07 35.70 9.28
CA ALA A 66 -1.58 36.98 8.75
C ALA A 66 -1.30 37.18 7.25
N THR A 67 -0.27 36.52 6.71
CA THR A 67 0.19 36.68 5.32
C THR A 67 0.00 35.45 4.44
N ALA A 68 -0.49 34.34 4.97
CA ALA A 68 -0.63 33.10 4.21
C ALA A 68 -1.71 32.17 4.79
N PRO A 69 -2.50 31.49 3.94
CA PRO A 69 -3.55 30.57 4.36
C PRO A 69 -2.97 29.35 5.10
N ALA A 70 -3.86 28.60 5.77
CA ALA A 70 -3.50 27.33 6.37
C ALA A 70 -3.14 26.31 5.29
N GLU A 71 -2.09 25.53 5.55
CA GLU A 71 -1.69 24.40 4.72
C GLU A 71 -2.11 23.12 5.45
N THR A 72 -2.84 22.23 4.77
CA THR A 72 -3.27 20.94 5.33
C THR A 72 -2.34 19.80 4.95
N GLY A 73 -1.36 20.09 4.09
CA GLY A 73 -0.54 19.11 3.40
C GLY A 73 -1.33 18.20 2.49
N ALA A 74 -2.22 18.78 1.68
CA ALA A 74 -2.94 18.06 0.65
C ALA A 74 -1.97 17.51 -0.41
N PHE A 75 -2.28 16.31 -0.91
CA PHE A 75 -1.56 15.69 -2.02
C PHE A 75 -2.49 14.81 -2.84
N THR A 76 -2.11 14.58 -4.08
CA THR A 76 -2.81 13.70 -5.01
C THR A 76 -1.82 12.73 -5.64
N ILE A 77 -2.26 11.48 -5.83
CA ILE A 77 -1.54 10.46 -6.57
C ILE A 77 -2.47 9.98 -7.67
N ILE A 78 -2.05 10.16 -8.92
CA ILE A 78 -2.77 9.64 -10.09
C ILE A 78 -2.07 8.35 -10.49
N LEU A 79 -2.83 7.27 -10.62
CA LEU A 79 -2.34 5.98 -11.11
C LEU A 79 -2.96 5.71 -12.47
N GLU A 80 -2.13 5.33 -13.43
CA GLU A 80 -2.54 5.09 -14.82
C GLU A 80 -2.02 3.75 -15.34
N ILE A 81 -2.91 2.97 -15.96
CA ILE A 81 -2.55 1.79 -16.78
C ILE A 81 -2.62 2.14 -18.27
N PRO A 82 -1.91 1.41 -19.16
CA PRO A 82 -2.09 1.58 -20.60
C PRO A 82 -3.55 1.42 -21.01
N ALA A 83 -4.02 2.30 -21.91
CA ALA A 83 -5.44 2.36 -22.28
C ALA A 83 -5.97 1.07 -22.94
N ASP A 84 -5.09 0.30 -23.59
CA ASP A 84 -5.39 -1.01 -24.19
C ASP A 84 -5.53 -2.14 -23.15
N LYS A 85 -5.09 -1.91 -21.91
CA LYS A 85 -5.21 -2.87 -20.79
C LYS A 85 -6.50 -2.70 -19.99
N GLY A 86 -7.40 -1.84 -20.44
CA GLY A 86 -8.74 -1.67 -19.89
C GLY A 86 -8.85 -0.47 -18.94
N LYS A 87 -9.70 -0.62 -17.93
CA LYS A 87 -10.10 0.46 -17.02
C LYS A 87 -9.91 0.05 -15.57
N ILE A 88 -9.58 1.03 -14.74
CA ILE A 88 -9.42 0.83 -13.30
C ILE A 88 -10.80 0.95 -12.65
N ARG A 89 -11.26 -0.13 -12.02
CA ARG A 89 -12.54 -0.16 -11.30
C ARG A 89 -12.45 0.55 -9.97
N GLU A 90 -11.37 0.33 -9.22
CA GLU A 90 -11.18 0.91 -7.89
C GLU A 90 -9.75 0.78 -7.37
N ILE A 91 -9.41 1.60 -6.37
CA ILE A 91 -8.33 1.33 -5.42
C ILE A 91 -8.97 0.57 -4.25
N SER A 92 -8.79 -0.74 -4.22
CA SER A 92 -9.40 -1.63 -3.23
C SER A 92 -8.75 -1.50 -1.86
N LYS A 93 -7.43 -1.30 -1.78
CA LYS A 93 -6.70 -1.20 -0.51
C LYS A 93 -5.52 -0.26 -0.65
N ILE A 94 -5.26 0.51 0.39
CA ILE A 94 -4.09 1.38 0.50
C ILE A 94 -3.36 1.03 1.79
N THR A 95 -2.04 0.91 1.73
CA THR A 95 -1.19 0.75 2.91
C THR A 95 0.01 1.68 2.82
N THR A 96 0.72 1.87 3.93
CA THR A 96 1.83 2.83 4.01
C THR A 96 2.85 2.41 5.07
N GLY A 97 4.02 3.05 5.07
CA GLY A 97 5.14 2.77 5.95
C GLY A 97 6.06 1.66 5.43
N THR A 98 7.12 1.37 6.18
CA THR A 98 8.13 0.36 5.79
C THR A 98 7.55 -1.05 5.67
N ALA A 99 6.52 -1.37 6.47
CA ALA A 99 5.78 -2.63 6.40
C ALA A 99 4.56 -2.57 5.45
N GLY A 100 4.40 -1.49 4.68
CA GLY A 100 3.21 -1.25 3.86
C GLY A 100 2.90 -2.39 2.88
N LEU A 101 3.92 -2.90 2.19
CA LEU A 101 3.75 -4.02 1.27
C LEU A 101 3.28 -5.30 1.99
N ALA A 102 3.88 -5.63 3.14
CA ALA A 102 3.46 -6.78 3.94
C ALA A 102 2.00 -6.63 4.44
N ASN A 103 1.60 -5.40 4.78
CA ASN A 103 0.24 -5.09 5.20
C ASN A 103 -0.78 -5.18 4.07
N MET A 104 -0.35 -5.23 2.79
CA MET A 104 -1.28 -5.41 1.68
C MET A 104 -2.00 -6.76 1.75
N ALA A 105 -1.25 -7.81 2.10
CA ALA A 105 -1.77 -9.15 2.40
C ALA A 105 -2.18 -9.34 3.87
N GLY A 106 -1.96 -8.33 4.71
CA GLY A 106 -2.25 -8.37 6.15
C GLY A 106 -3.67 -7.94 6.50
N ALA A 107 -3.92 -7.83 7.81
CA ALA A 107 -5.22 -7.46 8.36
C ALA A 107 -5.73 -6.10 7.85
N ASP A 108 -7.01 -6.04 7.51
CA ASP A 108 -7.64 -4.84 6.93
C ASP A 108 -7.62 -3.63 7.85
N ALA A 109 -7.60 -3.83 9.17
CA ALA A 109 -7.49 -2.74 10.15
C ALA A 109 -6.21 -1.89 9.99
N LEU A 110 -5.18 -2.45 9.35
CA LEU A 110 -3.92 -1.76 9.07
C LEU A 110 -3.95 -0.93 7.77
N ALA A 111 -4.99 -1.08 6.94
CA ALA A 111 -5.13 -0.35 5.70
C ALA A 111 -5.43 1.14 5.95
N TYR A 112 -4.82 2.02 5.17
CA TYR A 112 -5.00 3.45 5.24
C TYR A 112 -6.47 3.86 5.07
N ASN A 113 -7.14 3.28 4.07
CA ASN A 113 -8.56 3.49 3.76
C ASN A 113 -9.53 2.62 4.57
N TYR A 114 -9.09 2.09 5.73
CA TYR A 114 -9.97 1.40 6.67
C TYR A 114 -10.84 2.38 7.44
N ASN A 115 -12.16 2.12 7.45
CA ASN A 115 -13.12 2.84 8.28
C ASN A 115 -13.29 2.09 9.61
N ALA A 116 -12.82 2.70 10.71
CA ALA A 116 -12.87 2.11 12.03
C ALA A 116 -14.29 1.94 12.60
N THR A 117 -15.25 2.75 12.12
CA THR A 117 -16.64 2.71 12.56
C THR A 117 -17.39 1.55 11.90
N SER A 118 -17.33 1.43 10.58
CA SER A 118 -17.97 0.33 9.83
C SER A 118 -17.15 -0.97 9.85
N ARG A 119 -15.90 -0.90 10.32
CA ARG A 119 -14.93 -1.99 10.36
C ARG A 119 -14.63 -2.62 9.00
N THR A 120 -14.69 -1.82 7.95
CA THR A 120 -14.49 -2.25 6.58
C THR A 120 -13.48 -1.35 5.87
N ILE A 121 -12.82 -1.89 4.85
CA ILE A 121 -12.12 -1.05 3.89
C ILE A 121 -13.16 -0.33 3.03
N VAL A 122 -12.95 0.97 2.79
CA VAL A 122 -13.75 1.75 1.85
C VAL A 122 -12.91 1.95 0.59
N PRO A 123 -13.23 1.25 -0.51
CA PRO A 123 -12.52 1.43 -1.78
C PRO A 123 -12.71 2.84 -2.34
N ILE A 124 -11.73 3.30 -3.12
CA ILE A 124 -11.89 4.52 -3.92
C ILE A 124 -12.32 4.08 -5.30
N LEU A 125 -13.54 4.43 -5.70
CA LEU A 125 -14.11 4.02 -6.97
C LEU A 125 -13.43 4.74 -8.14
N GLY A 126 -13.22 4.01 -9.22
CA GLY A 126 -12.77 4.53 -10.50
C GLY A 126 -13.86 5.33 -11.20
N ASN A 127 -13.48 6.02 -12.26
CA ASN A 127 -14.34 6.88 -13.07
C ASN A 127 -14.63 6.30 -14.46
N GLY A 128 -14.40 5.00 -14.66
CA GLY A 128 -14.57 4.32 -15.94
C GLY A 128 -13.48 4.66 -16.98
N THR A 129 -12.30 5.07 -16.52
CA THR A 129 -11.12 5.33 -17.36
C THR A 129 -9.94 4.44 -16.94
N ASN A 130 -8.85 4.50 -17.69
CA ASN A 130 -7.58 3.85 -17.37
C ASN A 130 -6.76 4.62 -16.30
N GLN A 131 -7.32 5.68 -15.72
CA GLN A 131 -6.73 6.47 -14.65
C GLN A 131 -7.59 6.44 -13.39
N ILE A 132 -6.95 6.54 -12.23
CA ILE A 132 -7.63 6.72 -10.94
C ILE A 132 -6.84 7.68 -10.06
N THR A 133 -7.56 8.53 -9.32
CA THR A 133 -6.95 9.53 -8.45
C THR A 133 -7.19 9.17 -6.98
N PHE A 134 -6.11 9.06 -6.22
CA PHE A 134 -6.14 9.07 -4.77
C PHE A 134 -5.81 10.47 -4.26
N SER A 135 -6.71 11.03 -3.44
CA SER A 135 -6.50 12.33 -2.78
C SER A 135 -6.50 12.13 -1.27
N SER A 136 -5.53 12.72 -0.59
CA SER A 136 -5.47 12.75 0.87
C SER A 136 -4.71 13.98 1.35
N ASN A 137 -4.43 14.04 2.66
CA ASN A 137 -3.58 15.06 3.24
C ASN A 137 -2.78 14.50 4.43
N LEU A 138 -1.75 15.23 4.85
CA LEU A 138 -0.85 14.82 5.92
C LEU A 138 -1.53 14.78 7.30
N ASN A 139 -2.63 15.53 7.52
CA ASN A 139 -3.45 15.40 8.73
C ASN A 139 -4.18 14.05 8.80
N THR A 140 -4.78 13.60 7.70
CA THR A 140 -5.39 12.27 7.58
C THR A 140 -4.34 11.19 7.79
N TYR A 141 -3.13 11.38 7.27
CA TYR A 141 -2.02 10.47 7.52
C TYR A 141 -1.60 10.40 8.99
N ASN A 142 -1.55 11.52 9.69
CA ASN A 142 -1.32 11.52 11.13
C ASN A 142 -2.45 10.85 11.93
N ALA A 143 -3.71 11.08 11.56
CA ALA A 143 -4.84 10.38 12.18
C ALA A 143 -4.74 8.86 11.98
N TYR A 144 -4.37 8.41 10.77
CA TYR A 144 -4.06 7.02 10.48
C TYR A 144 -2.94 6.49 11.39
N ARG A 145 -1.82 7.21 11.52
CA ARG A 145 -0.68 6.82 12.37
C ARG A 145 -1.10 6.59 13.81
N THR A 146 -1.89 7.51 14.37
CA THR A 146 -2.43 7.38 15.73
C THR A 146 -3.35 6.16 15.84
N ARG A 147 -4.24 5.96 14.86
CA ARG A 147 -5.18 4.84 14.84
C ARG A 147 -4.49 3.48 14.85
N VAL A 148 -3.39 3.34 14.11
CA VAL A 148 -2.63 2.08 14.01
C VAL A 148 -1.47 1.98 15.02
N GLY A 149 -1.34 2.92 15.96
CA GLY A 149 -0.39 2.82 17.07
C GLY A 149 1.08 3.07 16.70
N ALA A 150 1.37 3.93 15.72
CA ALA A 150 2.74 4.29 15.33
C ALA A 150 3.60 4.67 16.55
N GLY A 151 4.72 3.95 16.77
CA GLY A 151 5.61 4.14 17.92
C GLY A 151 5.61 3.04 18.98
N THR A 152 4.80 1.98 18.81
CA THR A 152 4.85 0.77 19.65
C THR A 152 5.57 -0.39 18.95
N ALA A 153 6.26 -1.26 19.70
CA ALA A 153 7.02 -2.37 19.15
C ALA A 153 6.12 -3.32 18.33
N GLY A 154 6.52 -3.64 17.09
CA GLY A 154 5.74 -4.51 16.18
C GLY A 154 4.79 -3.79 15.21
N GLN A 155 4.75 -2.45 15.20
CA GLN A 155 3.89 -1.65 14.32
C GLN A 155 4.56 -1.22 13.01
N PRO A 156 3.80 -0.87 11.95
CA PRO A 156 4.36 -0.40 10.68
C PRO A 156 5.28 0.80 10.93
N GLY A 157 6.49 0.78 10.37
CA GLY A 157 7.46 1.87 10.49
C GLY A 157 6.94 3.14 9.81
N LEU A 158 6.12 3.89 10.52
CA LEU A 158 5.42 5.08 10.06
C LEU A 158 6.12 6.33 10.60
N VAL A 159 6.76 7.05 9.69
CA VAL A 159 7.50 8.30 9.98
C VAL A 159 6.51 9.45 10.15
N ALA A 160 6.83 10.43 11.00
CA ALA A 160 6.02 11.63 11.14
C ALA A 160 6.14 12.51 9.88
N PRO A 161 5.05 13.09 9.36
CA PRO A 161 5.06 13.89 8.14
C PRO A 161 5.51 15.33 8.44
N ASN A 162 6.82 15.54 8.64
CA ASN A 162 7.40 16.86 8.86
C ASN A 162 8.44 17.21 7.79
N SER A 163 8.70 18.50 7.60
CA SER A 163 9.71 19.01 6.66
C SER A 163 11.12 19.07 7.25
N SER A 164 11.34 18.52 8.45
CA SER A 164 12.58 18.64 9.24
C SER A 164 13.80 17.90 8.66
N PHE A 165 13.75 17.58 7.37
CA PHE A 165 14.66 16.73 6.66
C PHE A 165 15.34 17.55 5.56
N THR A 166 16.66 17.42 5.41
CA THR A 166 17.41 18.20 4.40
C THR A 166 17.06 17.74 2.99
N ALA A 167 17.36 18.57 1.98
CA ALA A 167 17.17 18.20 0.58
C ALA A 167 17.89 16.88 0.20
N GLN A 168 18.96 16.53 0.92
CA GLN A 168 19.75 15.31 0.73
C GLN A 168 19.18 14.08 1.45
N ASN A 169 18.26 14.26 2.40
CA ASN A 169 17.59 13.16 3.09
C ASN A 169 16.11 13.52 3.32
N PRO A 170 15.30 13.68 2.27
CA PRO A 170 13.94 14.21 2.36
C PRO A 170 13.00 13.24 3.07
N ASN A 171 12.02 13.77 3.80
CA ASN A 171 10.96 12.94 4.37
C ASN A 171 10.04 12.42 3.28
N GLN A 172 10.02 11.10 3.09
CA GLN A 172 9.20 10.46 2.07
C GLN A 172 8.34 9.37 2.70
N LEU A 173 7.03 9.51 2.54
CA LEU A 173 6.03 8.58 3.04
C LEU A 173 5.71 7.59 1.92
N PRO A 174 6.03 6.30 2.05
CA PRO A 174 5.70 5.33 1.01
C PRO A 174 4.23 4.93 1.09
N PHE A 175 3.54 4.93 -0.04
CA PHE A 175 2.19 4.43 -0.23
C PHE A 175 2.19 3.26 -1.20
N TYR A 176 1.45 2.23 -0.84
CA TYR A 176 1.22 1.04 -1.66
C TYR A 176 -0.26 0.96 -1.94
N PHE A 177 -0.59 0.51 -3.15
CA PHE A 177 -1.95 0.45 -3.65
C PHE A 177 -2.29 -0.97 -4.08
N LEU A 178 -3.54 -1.37 -3.92
CA LEU A 178 -4.12 -2.52 -4.59
C LEU A 178 -5.19 -1.99 -5.53
N LEU A 179 -4.91 -2.06 -6.82
CA LEU A 179 -5.86 -1.70 -7.86
C LEU A 179 -6.67 -2.94 -8.22
N THR A 180 -7.97 -2.76 -8.44
CA THR A 180 -8.79 -3.77 -9.11
C THR A 180 -9.29 -3.20 -10.43
N LEU A 181 -9.13 -3.98 -11.50
CA LEU A 181 -9.60 -3.64 -12.84
C LEU A 181 -11.06 -4.04 -13.04
N GLU A 182 -11.69 -3.58 -14.13
CA GLU A 182 -13.07 -3.95 -14.47
C GLU A 182 -13.26 -5.46 -14.70
N ASP A 183 -12.22 -6.16 -15.17
CA ASP A 183 -12.23 -7.62 -15.36
C ASP A 183 -12.00 -8.41 -14.04
N GLY A 184 -11.81 -7.72 -12.92
CA GLY A 184 -11.57 -8.30 -11.60
C GLY A 184 -10.11 -8.63 -11.30
N LYS A 185 -9.18 -8.42 -12.24
CA LYS A 185 -7.74 -8.59 -11.97
C LYS A 185 -7.28 -7.57 -10.94
N GLN A 186 -6.37 -8.02 -10.08
CA GLN A 186 -5.73 -7.18 -9.06
C GLN A 186 -4.28 -6.89 -9.42
N ILE A 187 -3.88 -5.64 -9.23
CA ILE A 187 -2.52 -5.19 -9.51
C ILE A 187 -1.99 -4.45 -8.29
N ILE A 188 -0.78 -4.81 -7.88
CA ILE A 188 -0.01 -4.07 -6.88
C ILE A 188 1.11 -3.33 -7.63
N PRO A 189 1.00 -2.01 -7.87
CA PRO A 189 2.04 -1.26 -8.53
C PRO A 189 3.27 -1.05 -7.62
N THR A 190 4.34 -0.53 -8.21
CA THR A 190 5.45 0.01 -7.44
C THR A 190 4.96 1.09 -6.47
N ALA A 191 5.58 1.16 -5.29
CA ALA A 191 5.21 2.16 -4.28
C ALA A 191 5.31 3.59 -4.82
N VAL A 192 4.38 4.46 -4.42
CA VAL A 192 4.46 5.90 -4.67
C VAL A 192 4.87 6.59 -3.39
N ARG A 193 5.80 7.54 -3.48
CA ARG A 193 6.28 8.29 -2.33
C ARG A 193 5.66 9.67 -2.29
N VAL A 194 5.21 10.09 -1.11
CA VAL A 194 4.80 11.48 -0.85
C VAL A 194 5.94 12.16 -0.11
N ARG A 195 6.60 13.11 -0.76
CA ARG A 195 7.67 13.92 -0.16
C ARG A 195 7.06 15.11 0.57
N VAL A 196 7.38 15.26 1.85
CA VAL A 196 6.96 16.44 2.62
C VAL A 196 7.93 17.59 2.35
N VAL A 197 7.41 18.73 1.91
CA VAL A 197 8.16 19.96 1.60
C VAL A 197 7.65 21.13 2.44
N GLN A 198 8.38 22.26 2.47
CA GLN A 198 7.97 23.46 3.20
C GLN A 198 6.92 24.30 2.45
#